data_AF-A0A957MAT8-F1
#
_entry.id   AF-A0A957MAT8-F1
#
_cell.length_a   1.000
_cell.length_b   1.000
_cell.length_c   1.000
_cell.angle_alpha   90.00
_cell.angle_beta   90.00
_cell.angle_gamma   90.00
#
_symmetry.space_group_name_H-M   'P 1'
#
loop_
_entity.id
_entity.type
_entity.pdbx_description
1 polymer ?
#
loop_
_entity_poly.entity_id
_entity_poly.type
_entity_poly.pdbx_seq_one_letter_code
_entity_poly.pdbx_strand_id
1 'polypeptide(L)'
;AGSNLPRARVLEIPSRFPDLRDDRELRAAIHFTLRKQLASLEGQRAAGPVVAQLIALCQLLLEKVRDVHPRQPAGITVQNWLRAPLRTDVFRQGLQAIEWTVDDRGLAGLADLRGLPWLLSMDEFFEAWVETVAARLAQTMGGTLAVGRRRETIVPLSWTPPYRGSQRYLLPDLVLETADTIVIFDAKYKRHWEELHFADWADVDAELRERHRADLLQVLAYSTLKTGKRIVSCLVYPCRLSTWQSLTARGEAAFHATVPASFDRQVEVVLTGLPLNAGMEAACRHLQSIFGTALLS
;
A
#
# COMPACT_ATOMS: atom_id res chain seq x y z
N ALA A 1 2.42 -70.06 -41.00
CA ALA A 1 3.37 -69.57 -39.98
C ALA A 1 4.46 -68.79 -40.69
N GLY A 2 4.74 -67.56 -40.26
CA GLY A 2 5.74 -66.67 -40.89
C GLY A 2 5.61 -65.26 -40.32
N SER A 3 6.10 -65.10 -39.10
CA SER A 3 6.07 -63.91 -38.25
C SER A 3 6.54 -62.62 -38.92
N ASN A 4 5.77 -61.54 -38.76
CA ASN A 4 6.27 -60.17 -38.85
C ASN A 4 7.30 -59.94 -37.73
N LEU A 5 8.57 -60.19 -38.01
CA LEU A 5 9.66 -59.90 -37.07
C LEU A 5 9.91 -58.38 -37.04
N PRO A 6 9.89 -57.74 -35.87
CA PRO A 6 10.20 -56.32 -35.75
C PRO A 6 11.67 -56.08 -36.10
N ARG A 7 11.91 -55.26 -37.14
CA ARG A 7 13.26 -54.81 -37.50
C ARG A 7 13.70 -53.73 -36.52
N ALA A 8 14.68 -54.03 -35.66
CA ALA A 8 15.31 -53.03 -34.81
C ALA A 8 16.18 -52.08 -35.67
N ARG A 9 15.84 -50.79 -35.71
CA ARG A 9 16.70 -49.74 -36.29
C ARG A 9 17.73 -49.31 -35.25
N VAL A 10 18.74 -50.15 -35.03
CA VAL A 10 19.75 -50.01 -33.96
C VAL A 10 20.57 -48.70 -34.07
N LEU A 11 20.62 -48.08 -35.25
CA LEU A 11 21.32 -46.82 -35.50
C LEU A 11 20.42 -45.56 -35.42
N GLU A 12 19.11 -45.72 -35.29
CA GLU A 12 18.17 -44.60 -35.10
C GLU A 12 17.62 -44.64 -33.68
N ILE A 13 18.47 -44.37 -32.70
CA ILE A 13 18.02 -44.14 -31.33
C ILE A 13 17.42 -42.73 -31.29
N PRO A 14 16.12 -42.54 -31.00
CA PRO A 14 15.52 -41.21 -30.92
C PRO A 14 16.05 -40.49 -29.68
N SER A 15 17.21 -39.86 -29.81
CA SER A 15 17.81 -39.04 -28.77
C SER A 15 17.06 -37.71 -28.72
N ARG A 16 16.14 -37.56 -27.77
CA ARG A 16 15.58 -36.25 -27.41
C ARG A 16 16.54 -35.58 -26.44
N PHE A 17 17.38 -34.69 -26.94
CA PHE A 17 18.13 -33.79 -26.08
C PHE A 17 17.32 -32.52 -25.86
N PRO A 18 17.14 -32.04 -24.61
CA PRO A 18 16.56 -30.74 -24.36
C PRO A 18 17.56 -29.69 -24.85
N ASP A 19 17.28 -29.09 -26.00
CA ASP A 19 18.02 -27.93 -26.47
C ASP A 19 17.72 -26.77 -25.51
N LEU A 20 18.75 -26.12 -24.98
CA LEU A 20 18.66 -24.96 -24.07
C LEU A 20 18.24 -23.71 -24.86
N ARG A 21 17.14 -23.81 -25.60
CA ARG A 21 16.58 -22.70 -26.35
C ARG A 21 15.78 -21.81 -25.43
N ASP A 22 15.77 -20.53 -25.77
CA ASP A 22 14.88 -19.59 -25.12
C ASP A 22 13.42 -20.04 -25.22
N ASP A 23 12.67 -19.80 -24.15
CA ASP A 23 11.24 -20.03 -24.11
C ASP A 23 10.54 -19.12 -25.13
N ARG A 24 10.11 -19.73 -26.25
CA ARG A 24 9.42 -19.01 -27.33
C ARG A 24 8.08 -18.45 -26.89
N GLU A 25 7.38 -19.08 -25.96
CA GLU A 25 6.09 -18.58 -25.47
C GLU A 25 6.29 -17.35 -24.60
N LEU A 26 7.30 -17.37 -23.73
CA LEU A 26 7.66 -16.21 -22.93
C LEU A 26 8.13 -15.04 -23.80
N ARG A 27 8.99 -15.29 -24.80
CA ARG A 27 9.43 -14.26 -25.76
C ARG A 27 8.25 -13.68 -26.54
N ALA A 28 7.29 -14.52 -26.96
CA ALA A 28 6.07 -14.06 -27.63
C ALA A 28 5.20 -13.15 -26.73
N ALA A 29 5.10 -13.49 -25.44
CA ALA A 29 4.38 -12.70 -24.44
C ALA A 29 5.06 -11.36 -24.15
N ILE A 30 6.39 -11.35 -24.06
CA ILE A 30 7.18 -10.12 -23.95
C ILE A 30 6.95 -9.23 -25.17
N HIS A 31 7.01 -9.79 -26.39
CA HIS A 31 6.78 -9.03 -27.61
C HIS A 31 5.36 -8.43 -27.65
N PHE A 32 4.33 -9.20 -27.29
CA PHE A 32 2.97 -8.68 -27.17
C PHE A 32 2.88 -7.50 -26.19
N THR A 33 3.46 -7.67 -25.00
CA THR A 33 3.47 -6.67 -23.93
C THR A 33 4.15 -5.38 -24.40
N LEU A 34 5.34 -5.48 -25.01
CA LEU A 34 6.08 -4.33 -25.52
C LEU A 34 5.33 -3.57 -26.62
N ARG A 35 4.60 -4.27 -27.51
CA ARG A 35 3.77 -3.62 -28.54
C ARG A 35 2.59 -2.87 -27.93
N LYS A 36 1.93 -3.46 -26.93
CA LYS A 36 0.83 -2.82 -26.22
C LYS A 36 1.30 -1.57 -25.48
N GLN A 37 2.44 -1.66 -24.80
CA GLN A 37 3.08 -0.52 -24.12
C GLN A 37 3.51 0.58 -25.11
N LEU A 38 4.12 0.21 -26.24
CA LEU A 38 4.49 1.18 -27.28
C LEU A 38 3.28 1.92 -27.83
N ALA A 39 2.19 1.22 -28.17
CA ALA A 39 0.97 1.84 -28.66
C ALA A 39 0.38 2.85 -27.64
N SER A 40 0.40 2.51 -26.34
CA SER A 40 -0.05 3.41 -25.28
C SER A 40 0.84 4.66 -25.17
N LEU A 41 2.17 4.49 -25.20
CA LEU A 41 3.13 5.60 -25.13
C LEU A 41 3.07 6.50 -26.37
N GLU A 42 2.81 5.94 -27.55
CA GLU A 42 2.66 6.71 -28.79
C GLU A 42 1.44 7.64 -28.74
N GLY A 43 0.35 7.22 -28.07
CA GLY A 43 -0.78 8.09 -27.78
C GLY A 43 -0.46 9.28 -26.85
N GLN A 44 0.68 9.24 -26.16
CA GLN A 44 1.11 10.22 -25.16
C GLN A 44 2.37 11.00 -25.56
N ARG A 45 2.78 10.98 -26.85
CA ARG A 45 4.01 11.62 -27.34
C ARG A 45 4.18 13.09 -26.93
N ALA A 46 3.09 13.82 -26.71
CA ALA A 46 3.12 15.22 -26.30
C ALA A 46 3.37 15.44 -24.78
N ALA A 47 3.39 14.37 -23.97
CA ALA A 47 3.47 14.47 -22.51
C ALA A 47 4.90 14.67 -21.94
N GLY A 48 5.90 14.89 -22.82
CA GLY A 48 7.22 15.37 -22.43
C GLY A 48 8.39 14.44 -22.78
N PRO A 49 9.63 14.83 -22.41
CA PRO A 49 10.85 14.15 -22.83
C PRO A 49 11.02 12.73 -22.28
N VAL A 50 10.41 12.44 -21.12
CA VAL A 50 10.43 11.09 -20.51
C VAL A 50 9.71 10.07 -21.40
N VAL A 51 8.58 10.46 -22.02
CA VAL A 51 7.85 9.58 -22.94
C VAL A 51 8.69 9.24 -24.16
N ALA A 52 9.42 10.20 -24.71
CA ALA A 52 10.33 9.95 -25.83
C ALA A 52 11.43 8.94 -25.46
N GLN A 53 11.99 9.02 -24.25
CA GLN A 53 12.97 8.06 -23.74
C GLN A 53 12.37 6.66 -23.56
N LEU A 54 11.14 6.57 -23.03
CA LEU A 54 10.43 5.30 -22.87
C LEU A 54 10.08 4.66 -24.23
N ILE A 55 9.66 5.46 -25.21
CA ILE A 55 9.42 4.99 -26.58
C ILE A 55 10.71 4.42 -27.17
N ALA A 56 11.84 5.13 -27.04
CA ALA A 56 13.13 4.65 -27.52
C ALA A 56 13.56 3.35 -26.83
N LEU A 57 13.34 3.23 -25.52
CA LEU A 57 13.60 2.01 -24.77
C LEU A 57 12.71 0.84 -25.25
N CYS A 58 11.41 1.07 -25.45
CA CYS A 58 10.49 0.07 -25.98
C CYS A 58 10.92 -0.42 -27.37
N GLN A 59 11.35 0.49 -28.25
CA GLN A 59 11.87 0.13 -29.59
C GLN A 59 13.14 -0.73 -29.50
N LEU A 60 14.08 -0.37 -28.61
CA LEU A 60 15.29 -1.16 -28.37
C LEU A 60 14.97 -2.57 -27.85
N LEU A 61 13.96 -2.70 -26.99
CA LEU A 61 13.54 -4.00 -26.46
C LEU A 61 12.78 -4.83 -27.52
N LEU A 62 11.98 -4.20 -28.38
CA LEU A 62 11.28 -4.88 -29.47
C LEU A 62 12.26 -5.52 -30.47
N GLU A 63 13.38 -4.85 -30.78
CA GLU A 63 14.42 -5.44 -31.63
C GLU A 63 15.01 -6.73 -31.05
N LYS A 64 15.03 -6.90 -29.72
CA LYS A 64 15.53 -8.12 -29.07
C LYS A 64 14.59 -9.32 -29.18
N VAL A 65 13.31 -9.09 -29.47
CA VAL A 65 12.26 -10.13 -29.55
C VAL A 65 11.58 -10.20 -30.93
N ARG A 66 12.17 -9.53 -31.93
CA ARG A 66 11.65 -9.44 -33.31
C ARG A 66 11.48 -10.78 -34.02
N ASP A 67 12.24 -11.79 -33.60
CA ASP A 67 12.30 -13.13 -34.18
C ASP A 67 11.07 -13.99 -33.84
N VAL A 68 10.28 -13.59 -32.85
CA VAL A 68 9.08 -14.30 -32.40
C VAL A 68 7.84 -13.46 -32.71
N HIS A 69 6.74 -14.07 -33.13
CA HIS A 69 5.48 -13.34 -33.31
C HIS A 69 4.83 -12.98 -31.96
N PRO A 70 4.29 -11.76 -31.82
CA PRO A 70 3.66 -11.33 -30.57
C PRO A 70 2.42 -12.19 -30.31
N ARG A 71 2.29 -12.71 -29.09
CA ARG A 71 1.12 -13.49 -28.66
C ARG A 71 0.76 -13.13 -27.23
N GLN A 72 -0.51 -12.84 -27.00
CA GLN A 72 -1.04 -12.65 -25.65
C GLN A 72 -1.00 -13.99 -24.89
N PRO A 73 -0.40 -14.06 -23.69
CA PRO A 73 -0.40 -15.27 -22.90
C PRO A 73 -1.79 -15.48 -22.27
N ALA A 74 -2.18 -16.75 -22.11
CA ALA A 74 -3.37 -17.09 -21.31
C ALA A 74 -3.06 -16.92 -19.81
N GLY A 75 -4.07 -16.58 -19.01
CA GLY A 75 -3.89 -16.35 -17.56
C GLY A 75 -3.30 -17.56 -16.83
N ILE A 76 -3.70 -18.78 -17.20
CA ILE A 76 -3.13 -20.02 -16.68
C ILE A 76 -1.63 -20.14 -17.00
N THR A 77 -1.20 -19.74 -18.20
CA THR A 77 0.20 -19.77 -18.61
C THR A 77 1.06 -18.83 -17.75
N VAL A 78 0.56 -17.61 -17.51
CA VAL A 78 1.24 -16.63 -16.64
C VAL A 78 1.36 -17.15 -15.21
N GLN A 79 0.29 -17.74 -14.67
CA GLN A 79 0.32 -18.35 -13.33
C GLN A 79 1.30 -19.52 -13.24
N ASN A 80 1.44 -20.32 -14.30
CA ASN A 80 2.41 -21.42 -14.33
C ASN A 80 3.85 -20.90 -14.32
N TRP A 81 4.16 -19.84 -15.08
CA TRP A 81 5.45 -19.17 -15.00
C TRP A 81 5.69 -18.56 -13.60
N LEU A 82 4.65 -17.98 -13.00
CA LEU A 82 4.61 -17.52 -11.61
C LEU A 82 4.53 -18.65 -10.56
N ARG A 83 4.61 -19.93 -10.93
CA ARG A 83 4.87 -21.06 -10.00
C ARG A 83 6.17 -21.84 -10.23
N ALA A 84 6.85 -21.65 -11.37
CA ALA A 84 8.15 -22.25 -11.68
C ALA A 84 9.29 -21.92 -10.66
N PRO A 85 10.23 -22.85 -10.40
CA PRO A 85 11.21 -22.78 -9.29
C PRO A 85 12.42 -21.87 -9.51
N LEU A 86 12.76 -21.47 -10.74
CA LEU A 86 13.91 -20.60 -11.02
C LEU A 86 13.47 -19.13 -11.06
N ARG A 87 13.82 -18.33 -10.03
CA ARG A 87 13.45 -16.91 -10.00
C ARG A 87 14.50 -16.00 -9.39
N THR A 88 14.97 -15.07 -10.22
CA THR A 88 15.46 -13.78 -9.75
C THR A 88 14.27 -12.84 -9.55
N ASP A 89 14.43 -11.81 -8.72
CA ASP A 89 13.38 -10.82 -8.49
C ASP A 89 13.01 -10.07 -9.79
N VAL A 90 14.00 -9.84 -10.66
CA VAL A 90 13.81 -9.23 -11.98
C VAL A 90 12.86 -10.07 -12.84
N PHE A 91 12.98 -11.40 -12.80
CA PHE A 91 12.08 -12.29 -13.55
C PHE A 91 10.65 -12.22 -13.02
N ARG A 92 10.47 -12.18 -11.69
CA ARG A 92 9.15 -12.04 -11.06
C ARG A 92 8.49 -10.70 -11.43
N GLN A 93 9.24 -9.61 -11.36
CA GLN A 93 8.77 -8.28 -11.75
C GLN A 93 8.39 -8.22 -13.23
N GLY A 94 9.18 -8.85 -14.10
CA GLY A 94 8.88 -8.94 -15.54
C GLY A 94 7.58 -9.70 -15.82
N LEU A 95 7.36 -10.86 -15.19
CA LEU A 95 6.11 -11.62 -15.33
C LEU A 95 4.90 -10.85 -14.80
N GLN A 96 5.06 -10.16 -13.67
CA GLN A 96 4.02 -9.31 -13.10
C GLN A 96 3.65 -8.14 -14.03
N ALA A 97 4.64 -7.53 -14.70
CA ALA A 97 4.38 -6.50 -15.69
C ALA A 97 3.59 -7.03 -16.91
N ILE A 98 3.87 -8.26 -17.35
CA ILE A 98 3.09 -8.95 -18.40
C ILE A 98 1.65 -9.16 -17.92
N GLU A 99 1.45 -9.72 -16.72
CA GLU A 99 0.13 -9.95 -16.13
C GLU A 99 -0.69 -8.66 -16.06
N TRP A 100 -0.10 -7.58 -15.54
CA TRP A 100 -0.73 -6.27 -15.44
C TRP A 100 -1.09 -5.66 -16.80
N THR A 101 -0.23 -5.85 -17.80
CA THR A 101 -0.47 -5.35 -19.16
C THR A 101 -1.56 -6.14 -19.87
N VAL A 102 -1.64 -7.46 -19.63
CA VAL A 102 -2.68 -8.33 -20.20
C VAL A 102 -4.05 -8.01 -19.60
N ASP A 103 -4.09 -7.85 -18.27
CA ASP A 103 -5.33 -7.59 -17.53
C ASP A 103 -5.74 -6.11 -17.52
N ASP A 104 -5.00 -5.23 -18.22
CA ASP A 104 -5.17 -3.77 -18.19
C ASP A 104 -5.12 -3.17 -16.77
N ARG A 105 -4.51 -3.89 -15.81
CA ARG A 105 -4.37 -3.45 -14.40
C ARG A 105 -3.17 -2.53 -14.19
N GLY A 106 -2.24 -2.49 -15.14
CA GLY A 106 -1.13 -1.56 -15.17
C GLY A 106 -1.30 -0.63 -16.35
N LEU A 107 -1.66 0.63 -16.05
CA LEU A 107 -2.15 1.66 -16.98
C LEU A 107 -3.67 1.59 -17.23
N ALA A 108 -4.42 2.06 -16.22
CA ALA A 108 -5.75 2.65 -16.34
C ALA A 108 -6.99 1.78 -16.64
N GLY A 109 -6.94 0.47 -16.82
CA GLY A 109 -8.16 -0.35 -16.96
C GLY A 109 -9.11 0.14 -18.07
N LEU A 110 -10.42 -0.14 -17.93
CA LEU A 110 -11.48 0.18 -18.91
C LEU A 110 -11.65 1.67 -19.25
N ALA A 111 -10.98 2.56 -18.53
CA ALA A 111 -10.88 3.96 -18.89
C ALA A 111 -9.45 4.18 -19.39
N ASP A 112 -9.30 4.42 -20.69
CA ASP A 112 -8.04 4.83 -21.31
C ASP A 112 -7.65 6.23 -20.79
N LEU A 113 -7.35 6.33 -19.49
CA LEU A 113 -6.87 7.53 -18.85
C LEU A 113 -5.45 7.70 -19.36
N ARG A 114 -5.31 8.74 -20.17
CA ARG A 114 -4.08 9.38 -20.65
C ARG A 114 -3.20 9.85 -19.47
N GLY A 115 -2.89 8.98 -18.54
CA GLY A 115 -2.09 9.22 -17.36
C GLY A 115 -0.80 8.45 -17.50
N LEU A 116 0.31 9.18 -17.56
CA LEU A 116 1.63 8.59 -17.33
C LEU A 116 1.60 7.84 -15.98
N PRO A 117 2.35 6.73 -15.84
CA PRO A 117 2.47 6.05 -14.57
C PRO A 117 3.01 7.06 -13.55
N TRP A 118 2.15 7.43 -12.61
CA TRP A 118 2.49 8.32 -11.52
C TRP A 118 2.65 7.46 -10.28
N LEU A 119 3.80 7.59 -9.63
CA LEU A 119 4.08 6.99 -8.34
C LEU A 119 3.55 7.95 -7.28
N LEU A 120 2.49 7.54 -6.58
CA LEU A 120 2.06 8.20 -5.36
C LEU A 120 2.54 7.40 -4.17
N SER A 121 3.15 8.07 -3.20
CA SER A 121 3.40 7.47 -1.91
C SER A 121 2.05 7.13 -1.27
N MET A 122 1.78 5.84 -1.07
CA MET A 122 0.53 5.41 -0.43
C MET A 122 0.44 5.88 1.02
N ASP A 123 1.59 6.11 1.67
CA ASP A 123 1.66 6.69 3.00
C ASP A 123 1.10 8.13 2.98
N GLU A 124 1.60 8.97 2.07
CA GLU A 124 1.14 10.36 1.90
C GLU A 124 -0.33 10.42 1.45
N PHE A 125 -0.73 9.49 0.56
CA PHE A 125 -2.12 9.39 0.11
C PHE A 125 -3.06 9.08 1.26
N PHE A 126 -2.69 8.10 2.09
CA PHE A 126 -3.51 7.68 3.21
C PHE A 126 -3.57 8.75 4.29
N GLU A 127 -2.45 9.42 4.58
CA GLU A 127 -2.43 10.59 5.47
C GLU A 127 -3.38 11.68 4.97
N ALA A 128 -3.34 12.03 3.67
CA ALA A 128 -4.22 13.01 3.06
C ALA A 128 -5.71 12.58 3.07
N TRP A 129 -5.98 11.28 2.96
CA TRP A 129 -7.32 10.74 3.13
C TRP A 129 -7.83 10.93 4.57
N VAL A 130 -7.02 10.56 5.57
CA VAL A 130 -7.35 10.76 6.99
C VAL A 130 -7.50 12.26 7.30
N GLU A 131 -6.66 13.12 6.72
CA GLU A 131 -6.78 14.58 6.80
C GLU A 131 -8.15 15.06 6.31
N THR A 132 -8.60 14.57 5.15
CA THR A 132 -9.91 14.92 4.56
C THR A 132 -11.06 14.54 5.50
N VAL A 133 -11.00 13.33 6.07
CA VAL A 133 -12.01 12.86 7.04
C VAL A 133 -11.95 13.67 8.33
N ALA A 134 -10.75 13.94 8.86
CA ALA A 134 -10.55 14.74 10.06
C ALA A 134 -10.98 16.19 9.89
N ALA A 135 -10.83 16.77 8.70
CA ALA A 135 -11.31 18.12 8.40
C ALA A 135 -12.85 18.18 8.43
N ARG A 136 -13.51 17.15 7.90
CA ARG A 136 -14.97 17.01 7.99
C ARG A 136 -15.42 16.81 9.43
N LEU A 137 -14.68 16.01 10.20
CA LEU A 137 -14.92 15.79 11.62
C LEU A 137 -14.79 17.09 12.41
N ALA A 138 -13.76 17.91 12.14
CA ALA A 138 -13.56 19.21 12.76
C ALA A 138 -14.76 20.14 12.56
N GLN A 139 -15.29 20.22 11.34
CA GLN A 139 -16.49 21.00 11.03
C GLN A 139 -17.71 20.51 11.81
N THR A 140 -17.84 19.19 11.97
CA THR A 140 -19.00 18.57 12.64
C THR A 140 -18.93 18.72 14.17
N MET A 141 -17.73 18.67 14.74
CA MET A 141 -17.48 18.81 16.18
C MET A 141 -17.29 20.27 16.62
N GLY A 142 -17.26 21.24 15.69
CA GLY A 142 -16.99 22.64 15.99
C GLY A 142 -15.55 22.91 16.43
N GLY A 143 -14.60 22.14 15.92
CA GLY A 143 -13.17 22.24 16.24
C GLY A 143 -12.31 22.81 15.11
N THR A 144 -11.02 22.94 15.38
CA THR A 144 -9.99 23.35 14.42
C THR A 144 -9.02 22.21 14.15
N LEU A 145 -8.60 22.03 12.89
CA LEU A 145 -7.63 21.03 12.50
C LEU A 145 -6.29 21.70 12.12
N ALA A 146 -5.21 21.28 12.79
CA ALA A 146 -3.84 21.58 12.39
C ALA A 146 -3.22 20.37 11.70
N VAL A 147 -2.47 20.61 10.63
CA VAL A 147 -1.97 19.58 9.71
C VAL A 147 -0.44 19.60 9.63
N GLY A 148 0.18 18.42 9.80
CA GLY A 148 1.62 18.22 9.86
C GLY A 148 2.34 18.48 8.55
N ARG A 149 1.80 18.01 7.41
CA ARG A 149 2.34 18.33 6.06
C ARG A 149 2.37 19.83 5.76
N ARG A 150 1.48 20.62 6.38
CA ARG A 150 1.48 22.10 6.28
C ARG A 150 2.35 22.76 7.36
N ARG A 151 3.04 21.96 8.18
CA ARG A 151 3.91 22.38 9.28
C ARG A 151 3.20 23.13 10.40
N GLU A 152 1.90 22.92 10.55
CA GLU A 152 1.07 23.59 11.56
C GLU A 152 1.16 22.93 12.94
N THR A 153 1.66 21.69 13.02
CA THR A 153 1.74 20.88 14.24
C THR A 153 3.17 20.78 14.80
N ILE A 154 4.12 21.54 14.26
CA ILE A 154 5.53 21.50 14.69
C ILE A 154 5.64 21.89 16.16
N VAL A 155 6.27 21.02 16.95
CA VAL A 155 6.75 21.35 18.30
C VAL A 155 8.26 21.18 18.36
N PRO A 156 9.03 22.27 18.56
CA PRO A 156 10.49 22.21 18.59
C PRO A 156 11.01 21.48 19.83
N LEU A 157 12.11 20.75 19.66
CA LEU A 157 12.86 20.12 20.74
C LEU A 157 14.08 20.98 21.09
N SER A 158 14.11 21.47 22.33
CA SER A 158 15.19 22.31 22.83
C SER A 158 16.32 21.45 23.41
N TRP A 159 17.30 21.10 22.57
CA TRP A 159 18.48 20.35 23.02
C TRP A 159 19.48 21.24 23.76
N THR A 160 20.14 20.65 24.74
CA THR A 160 21.30 21.27 25.42
C THR A 160 22.51 20.35 25.30
N PRO A 161 23.55 20.71 24.52
CA PRO A 161 23.66 21.91 23.68
C PRO A 161 22.84 21.79 22.36
N PRO A 162 22.34 22.91 21.79
CA PRO A 162 21.39 22.89 20.67
C PRO A 162 21.86 22.17 19.38
N TYR A 163 23.17 22.10 19.16
CA TYR A 163 23.77 21.55 17.93
C TYR A 163 24.01 20.03 17.98
N ARG A 164 23.73 19.35 19.09
CA ARG A 164 23.93 17.90 19.24
C ARG A 164 22.67 17.06 19.06
N GLY A 165 21.50 17.69 18.93
CA GLY A 165 20.23 16.97 18.80
C GLY A 165 20.06 16.30 17.44
N SER A 166 19.76 15.00 17.44
CA SER A 166 19.42 14.23 16.22
C SER A 166 18.04 14.60 15.66
N GLN A 167 17.07 14.89 16.54
CA GLN A 167 15.70 15.21 16.17
C GLN A 167 15.34 16.63 16.63
N ARG A 168 15.02 17.55 15.72
CA ARG A 168 14.82 18.97 16.07
C ARG A 168 13.39 19.33 16.48
N TYR A 169 12.42 18.49 16.15
CA TYR A 169 11.01 18.74 16.42
C TYR A 169 10.20 17.45 16.44
N LEU A 170 9.05 17.51 17.08
CA LEU A 170 7.95 16.57 16.94
C LEU A 170 6.96 17.13 15.91
N LEU A 171 6.45 16.28 15.04
CA LEU A 171 5.48 16.63 14.00
C LEU A 171 4.39 15.56 13.96
N PRO A 172 3.32 15.73 14.75
CA PRO A 172 2.11 14.91 14.60
C PRO A 172 1.48 15.13 13.21
N ASP A 173 0.93 14.07 12.61
CA ASP A 173 0.31 14.15 11.28
C ASP A 173 -0.89 15.10 11.30
N LEU A 174 -1.79 14.95 12.27
CA LEU A 174 -2.94 15.84 12.44
C LEU A 174 -3.25 16.07 13.91
N VAL A 175 -3.70 17.29 14.23
CA VAL A 175 -4.20 17.64 15.57
C VAL A 175 -5.54 18.33 15.42
N LEU A 176 -6.59 17.64 15.87
CA LEU A 176 -7.93 18.20 16.00
C LEU A 176 -8.11 18.74 17.42
N GLU A 177 -8.42 20.02 17.53
CA GLU A 177 -8.67 20.68 18.80
C GLU A 177 -10.12 21.18 18.85
N THR A 178 -10.85 20.74 19.86
CA THR A 178 -12.21 21.20 20.19
C THR A 178 -12.17 21.98 21.51
N ALA A 179 -13.34 22.37 22.04
CA ALA A 179 -13.42 23.08 23.31
C ALA A 179 -12.87 22.25 24.49
N ASP A 180 -13.15 20.95 24.51
CA ASP A 180 -12.91 20.03 25.62
C ASP A 180 -11.93 18.89 25.29
N THR A 181 -11.76 18.56 24.01
CA THR A 181 -10.98 17.41 23.55
C THR A 181 -9.90 17.79 22.54
N ILE A 182 -8.71 17.19 22.68
CA ILE A 182 -7.63 17.21 21.69
C ILE A 182 -7.47 15.79 21.16
N VAL A 183 -7.66 15.61 19.85
CA VAL A 183 -7.40 14.34 19.17
C VAL A 183 -6.15 14.49 18.31
N ILE A 184 -5.14 13.68 18.57
CA ILE A 184 -3.90 13.62 17.80
C ILE A 184 -3.99 12.39 16.91
N PHE A 185 -3.99 12.57 15.60
CA PHE A 185 -3.97 11.47 14.66
C PHE A 185 -2.56 11.20 14.18
N ASP A 186 -2.24 9.92 14.08
CA ASP A 186 -1.06 9.41 13.40
C ASP A 186 -1.53 8.32 12.42
N ALA A 187 -1.37 8.59 11.13
CA ALA A 187 -1.86 7.74 10.05
C ALA A 187 -0.72 6.88 9.53
N LYS A 188 -0.91 5.56 9.48
CA LYS A 188 0.12 4.63 9.05
C LYS A 188 -0.42 3.68 8.00
N TYR A 189 0.05 3.81 6.76
CA TYR A 189 -0.30 2.91 5.68
C TYR A 189 0.50 1.59 5.78
N LYS A 190 0.08 0.71 6.68
CA LYS A 190 0.67 -0.62 6.89
C LYS A 190 -0.44 -1.67 6.95
N ARG A 191 -0.16 -2.92 6.56
CA ARG A 191 -1.12 -4.05 6.63
C ARG A 191 -1.51 -4.48 8.05
N HIS A 192 -0.98 -3.79 9.06
CA HIS A 192 -1.08 -4.14 10.48
C HIS A 192 -2.52 -4.30 10.97
N TRP A 193 -3.50 -3.55 10.44
CA TRP A 193 -4.87 -3.60 10.97
C TRP A 193 -5.56 -4.96 10.79
N GLU A 194 -5.43 -5.59 9.63
CA GLU A 194 -6.05 -6.90 9.39
C GLU A 194 -5.31 -7.98 10.18
N GLU A 195 -3.98 -7.93 10.21
CA GLU A 195 -3.15 -8.90 10.93
C GLU A 195 -3.36 -8.84 12.45
N LEU A 196 -3.56 -7.64 13.03
CA LEU A 196 -3.89 -7.46 14.46
C LEU A 196 -5.27 -8.00 14.87
N HIS A 197 -6.19 -8.15 13.91
CA HIS A 197 -7.55 -8.64 14.18
C HIS A 197 -7.70 -10.15 13.93
N PHE A 198 -6.86 -10.73 13.07
CA PHE A 198 -6.96 -12.13 12.63
C PHE A 198 -5.89 -13.06 13.20
N ALA A 199 -4.81 -12.53 13.78
CA ALA A 199 -3.79 -13.33 14.48
C ALA A 199 -3.80 -13.02 15.98
N ASP A 200 -3.61 -14.04 16.82
CA ASP A 200 -3.28 -13.83 18.22
C ASP A 200 -1.96 -13.04 18.28
N TRP A 201 -1.87 -12.03 19.15
CA TRP A 201 -0.67 -11.19 19.32
C TRP A 201 0.62 -11.99 19.56
N ALA A 202 0.50 -13.23 20.05
CA ALA A 202 1.60 -14.18 20.24
C ALA A 202 2.17 -14.74 18.91
N ASP A 203 1.32 -14.86 17.88
CA ASP A 203 1.67 -15.38 16.55
C ASP A 203 2.09 -14.28 15.57
N VAL A 204 1.99 -13.02 15.99
CA VAL A 204 2.45 -11.87 15.22
C VAL A 204 3.97 -11.83 15.18
N ASP A 205 4.51 -11.73 13.96
CA ASP A 205 5.95 -11.62 13.70
C ASP A 205 6.62 -10.56 14.58
N ALA A 206 7.82 -10.88 15.10
CA ALA A 206 8.52 -10.04 16.07
C ALA A 206 8.86 -8.66 15.48
N GLU A 207 9.13 -8.59 14.17
CA GLU A 207 9.39 -7.32 13.49
C GLU A 207 8.13 -6.45 13.43
N LEU A 208 6.97 -7.05 13.17
CA LEU A 208 5.69 -6.35 13.14
C LEU A 208 5.34 -5.73 14.50
N ARG A 209 5.54 -6.50 15.58
CA ARG A 209 5.31 -6.03 16.95
C ARG A 209 6.20 -4.86 17.30
N GLU A 210 7.48 -4.92 16.93
CA GLU A 210 8.42 -3.83 17.20
C GLU A 210 8.07 -2.56 16.42
N ARG A 211 7.66 -2.69 15.15
CA ARG A 211 7.18 -1.54 14.36
C ARG A 211 5.92 -0.93 14.98
N HIS A 212 4.95 -1.75 15.40
CA HIS A 212 3.75 -1.26 16.06
C HIS A 212 4.06 -0.58 17.40
N ARG A 213 5.00 -1.14 18.18
CA ARG A 213 5.48 -0.53 19.42
C ARG A 213 6.07 0.86 19.17
N ALA A 214 6.85 1.02 18.09
CA ALA A 214 7.40 2.32 17.70
C ALA A 214 6.30 3.33 17.35
N ASP A 215 5.29 2.91 16.57
CA ASP A 215 4.15 3.77 16.21
C ASP A 215 3.37 4.21 17.47
N LEU A 216 3.14 3.29 18.42
CA LEU A 216 2.48 3.58 19.70
C LEU A 216 3.28 4.57 20.55
N LEU A 217 4.59 4.38 20.67
CA LEU A 217 5.44 5.29 21.44
C LEU A 217 5.50 6.68 20.80
N GLN A 218 5.48 6.76 19.48
CA GLN A 218 5.45 8.03 18.75
C GLN A 218 4.17 8.80 19.04
N VAL A 219 2.99 8.18 18.92
CA VAL A 219 1.72 8.87 19.18
C VAL A 219 1.55 9.24 20.67
N LEU A 220 2.10 8.44 21.58
CA LEU A 220 2.14 8.75 23.01
C LEU A 220 3.06 9.93 23.30
N ALA A 221 4.21 10.05 22.63
CA ALA A 221 5.06 11.23 22.76
C ALA A 221 4.29 12.50 22.35
N TYR A 222 3.51 12.45 21.28
CA TYR A 222 2.67 13.57 20.84
C TYR A 222 1.60 13.95 21.85
N SER A 223 1.05 12.99 22.59
CA SER A 223 0.04 13.25 23.63
C SER A 223 0.54 14.22 24.70
N THR A 224 1.86 14.28 24.93
CA THR A 224 2.47 15.14 25.95
C THR A 224 2.52 16.62 25.57
N LEU A 225 2.32 16.94 24.28
CA LEU A 225 2.54 18.28 23.71
C LEU A 225 1.49 19.32 24.13
N LYS A 226 0.35 18.88 24.66
CA LYS A 226 -0.75 19.72 25.10
C LYS A 226 -1.17 19.34 26.52
N THR A 227 -1.80 20.26 27.24
CA THR A 227 -2.28 20.07 28.63
C THR A 227 -3.67 20.66 28.82
N GLY A 228 -4.39 20.23 29.86
CA GLY A 228 -5.63 20.86 30.33
C GLY A 228 -6.93 20.47 29.62
N LYS A 229 -6.89 19.51 28.69
CA LYS A 229 -8.05 18.96 27.98
C LYS A 229 -7.98 17.44 27.97
N ARG A 230 -9.09 16.76 27.63
CA ARG A 230 -9.07 15.33 27.33
C ARG A 230 -8.19 15.09 26.10
N ILE A 231 -7.20 14.20 26.20
CA ILE A 231 -6.26 13.93 25.10
C ILE A 231 -6.47 12.51 24.59
N VAL A 232 -6.76 12.41 23.29
CA VAL A 232 -6.93 11.14 22.58
C VAL A 232 -5.84 11.02 21.51
N SER A 233 -4.95 10.05 21.68
CA SER A 233 -3.97 9.64 20.68
C SER A 233 -4.59 8.56 19.79
N CYS A 234 -4.82 8.87 18.52
CA CYS A 234 -5.49 7.98 17.57
C CYS A 234 -4.51 7.48 16.49
N LEU A 235 -4.27 6.17 16.45
CA LEU A 235 -3.59 5.50 15.36
C LEU A 235 -4.61 5.01 14.33
N VAL A 236 -4.44 5.46 13.09
CA VAL A 236 -5.33 5.11 11.99
C VAL A 236 -4.58 4.24 10.98
N TYR A 237 -5.18 3.11 10.62
CA TYR A 237 -4.61 2.16 9.65
C TYR A 237 -5.59 1.88 8.51
N PRO A 238 -5.10 1.59 7.29
CA PRO A 238 -5.95 1.21 6.18
C PRO A 238 -6.55 -0.19 6.41
N CYS A 239 -7.79 -0.39 5.99
CA CYS A 239 -8.43 -1.71 6.04
C CYS A 239 -9.39 -1.93 4.86
N ARG A 240 -9.74 -3.19 4.56
CA ARG A 240 -10.77 -3.48 3.55
C ARG A 240 -12.14 -3.01 4.04
N LEU A 241 -12.94 -2.50 3.10
CA LEU A 241 -14.31 -2.06 3.36
C LEU A 241 -15.18 -3.14 4.00
N SER A 242 -15.09 -4.39 3.52
CA SER A 242 -15.84 -5.52 4.07
C SER A 242 -15.47 -5.81 5.53
N THR A 243 -14.18 -5.75 5.86
CA THR A 243 -13.67 -5.95 7.22
C THR A 243 -14.16 -4.83 8.13
N TRP A 244 -14.04 -3.57 7.69
CA TRP A 244 -14.52 -2.41 8.45
C TRP A 244 -16.02 -2.45 8.72
N GLN A 245 -16.83 -2.80 7.71
CA GLN A 245 -18.28 -2.94 7.87
C GLN A 245 -18.64 -4.02 8.89
N SER A 246 -17.97 -5.18 8.81
CA SER A 246 -18.14 -6.27 9.78
C SER A 246 -17.76 -5.86 11.20
N LEU A 247 -16.66 -5.13 11.37
CA LEU A 247 -16.20 -4.65 12.67
C LEU A 247 -17.11 -3.56 13.24
N THR A 248 -17.55 -2.63 12.39
CA THR A 248 -18.45 -1.54 12.80
C THR A 248 -19.80 -2.09 13.25
N ALA A 249 -20.32 -3.11 12.54
CA ALA A 249 -21.56 -3.79 12.91
C ALA A 249 -21.45 -4.52 14.28
N ARG A 250 -20.24 -4.92 14.68
CA ARG A 250 -19.96 -5.59 15.96
C ARG A 250 -19.54 -4.63 17.09
N GLY A 251 -19.31 -3.34 16.79
CA GLY A 251 -18.75 -2.38 17.74
C GLY A 251 -17.26 -2.58 18.03
N GLU A 252 -16.55 -3.34 17.20
CA GLU A 252 -15.13 -3.73 17.37
C GLU A 252 -14.21 -2.96 16.39
N ALA A 253 -14.72 -1.92 15.74
CA ALA A 253 -13.94 -1.16 14.74
C ALA A 253 -12.89 -0.21 15.36
N ALA A 254 -12.84 -0.12 16.69
CA ALA A 254 -11.83 0.62 17.42
C ALA A 254 -11.43 -0.11 18.70
N PHE A 255 -10.14 -0.08 19.01
CA PHE A 255 -9.59 -0.51 20.28
C PHE A 255 -9.27 0.70 21.13
N HIS A 256 -9.66 0.66 22.40
CA HIS A 256 -9.43 1.72 23.36
C HIS A 256 -8.48 1.22 24.45
N ALA A 257 -7.50 2.04 24.80
CA ALA A 257 -6.65 1.86 25.95
C ALA A 257 -6.48 3.20 26.67
N THR A 258 -6.25 3.15 27.99
CA THR A 258 -5.98 4.35 28.78
C THR A 258 -4.60 4.23 29.39
N VAL A 259 -3.75 5.23 29.15
CA VAL A 259 -2.43 5.34 29.74
C VAL A 259 -2.47 6.37 30.85
N PRO A 260 -2.30 5.97 32.13
CA PRO A 260 -2.16 6.91 33.22
C PRO A 260 -0.81 7.61 33.09
N ALA A 261 -0.82 8.92 32.79
CA ALA A 261 0.41 9.71 32.64
C ALA A 261 0.81 10.39 33.94
N SER A 262 -0.16 10.79 34.78
CA SER A 262 0.02 11.38 36.12
C SER A 262 -1.28 11.23 36.93
N PHE A 263 -1.30 11.65 38.20
CA PHE A 263 -2.47 11.49 39.09
C PHE A 263 -3.75 12.15 38.53
N ASP A 264 -3.60 13.25 37.80
CA ASP A 264 -4.68 14.06 37.21
C ASP A 264 -4.75 13.97 35.68
N ARG A 265 -3.88 13.18 35.05
CA ARG A 265 -3.74 13.12 33.59
C ARG A 265 -3.85 11.70 33.07
N GLN A 266 -4.89 11.49 32.27
CA GLN A 266 -5.08 10.28 31.48
C GLN A 266 -4.96 10.59 30.00
N VAL A 267 -4.24 9.73 29.28
CA VAL A 267 -4.15 9.77 27.82
C VAL A 267 -4.93 8.58 27.30
N GLU A 268 -5.94 8.84 26.48
CA GLU A 268 -6.66 7.79 25.76
C GLU A 268 -5.89 7.45 24.50
N VAL A 269 -5.75 6.16 24.23
CA VAL A 269 -5.15 5.64 23.01
C VAL A 269 -6.23 4.88 22.26
N VAL A 270 -6.44 5.27 21.01
CA VAL A 270 -7.39 4.64 20.11
C VAL A 270 -6.65 4.05 18.93
N LEU A 271 -6.91 2.80 18.60
CA LEU A 271 -6.47 2.18 17.35
C LEU A 271 -7.70 1.91 16.51
N THR A 272 -7.74 2.42 15.27
CA THR A 272 -8.89 2.19 14.39
C THR A 272 -8.47 1.95 12.94
N GLY A 273 -9.28 1.16 12.23
CA GLY A 273 -9.14 0.94 10.80
C GLY A 273 -10.06 1.84 10.00
N LEU A 274 -9.55 2.43 8.92
CA LEU A 274 -10.32 3.26 8.00
C LEU A 274 -10.13 2.84 6.54
N PRO A 275 -11.18 2.47 5.80
CA PRO A 275 -11.06 2.15 4.38
C PRO A 275 -10.85 3.40 3.54
N LEU A 276 -9.98 3.30 2.53
CA LEU A 276 -9.77 4.36 1.52
C LEU A 276 -11.03 4.64 0.66
N ASN A 277 -11.88 3.62 0.52
CA ASN A 277 -13.12 3.69 -0.26
C ASN A 277 -14.37 3.77 0.63
N ALA A 278 -14.22 4.06 1.92
CA ALA A 278 -15.35 4.43 2.75
C ALA A 278 -15.88 5.78 2.26
N GLY A 279 -17.21 5.92 2.15
CA GLY A 279 -17.79 7.23 1.91
C GLY A 279 -17.37 8.20 3.03
N MET A 280 -16.97 9.41 2.69
CA MET A 280 -16.45 10.42 3.64
C MET A 280 -17.36 10.61 4.86
N GLU A 281 -18.68 10.67 4.66
CA GLU A 281 -19.63 10.83 5.76
C GLU A 281 -19.71 9.60 6.68
N ALA A 282 -19.54 8.40 6.13
CA ALA A 282 -19.53 7.17 6.94
C ALA A 282 -18.23 7.08 7.76
N ALA A 283 -17.09 7.43 7.17
CA ALA A 283 -15.80 7.54 7.85
C ALA A 283 -15.85 8.59 8.97
N CYS A 284 -16.43 9.76 8.69
CA CYS A 284 -16.57 10.84 9.68
C CYS A 284 -17.46 10.41 10.86
N ARG A 285 -18.63 9.80 10.60
CA ARG A 285 -19.51 9.29 11.66
C ARG A 285 -18.84 8.23 12.53
N HIS A 286 -18.05 7.35 11.92
CA HIS A 286 -17.29 6.34 12.64
C HIS A 286 -16.31 6.97 13.64
N LEU A 287 -15.45 7.88 13.16
CA LEU A 287 -14.53 8.62 14.05
C LEU A 287 -15.28 9.45 15.11
N GLN A 288 -16.38 10.08 14.73
CA GLN A 288 -17.21 10.82 15.67
C GLN A 288 -17.79 9.92 16.77
N SER A 289 -18.19 8.68 16.46
CA SER A 289 -18.70 7.74 17.47
C SER A 289 -17.63 7.33 18.49
N ILE A 290 -16.38 7.18 18.02
CA ILE A 290 -15.22 6.85 18.86
C ILE A 290 -14.92 7.99 19.84
N PHE A 291 -14.89 9.24 19.36
CA PHE A 291 -14.46 10.38 20.18
C PHE A 291 -15.61 11.05 20.93
N GLY A 292 -16.83 11.02 20.37
CA GLY A 292 -18.03 11.64 20.93
C GLY A 292 -18.62 10.86 22.10
N THR A 293 -18.22 9.60 22.28
CA THR A 293 -18.48 8.87 23.51
C THR A 293 -17.51 9.42 24.55
N ALA A 294 -17.96 10.38 25.37
CA ALA A 294 -17.39 10.56 26.68
C ALA A 294 -17.45 9.20 27.36
N LEU A 295 -16.31 8.52 27.48
CA LEU A 295 -16.22 7.22 28.14
C LEU A 295 -16.79 7.40 29.54
N LEU A 296 -18.02 6.91 29.72
CA LEU A 296 -18.67 6.69 30.99
C LEU A 296 -17.88 5.59 31.69
N SER A 297 -16.81 5.97 32.38
CA SER A 297 -16.22 5.23 33.52
C SER A 297 -15.14 6.06 34.17
#